data_AF-A0A142XSE4-F1
#
_entry.id   AF-A0A142XSE4-F1
#
_cell.length_a   1.000
_cell.length_b   1.000
_cell.length_c   1.000
_cell.angle_alpha   90.00
_cell.angle_beta   90.00
_cell.angle_gamma   90.00
#
_symmetry.space_group_name_H-M   'P 1'
#
loop_
_entity.id
_entity.type
_entity.pdbx_description
1 polymer ?
#
loop_
_entity_poly.entity_id
_entity_poly.type
_entity_poly.pdbx_seq_one_letter_code
_entity_poly.pdbx_strand_id
1 'polypeptide(L)'
;MYMIDANVFMNAVVAVILGTTALLLVTTVTASWLGKRGRVMSYLYMFTALFVSFTVVVAAMGFRGKKSDSRPWHLFLDMKYQAKYLSQGQSKYFADGRSNRLPPENTVPFDGTDYSADAGTHSTPNPDFLKTDKRYYFGIADADAKGADGAPAKPKWAGGKLLGEGYYVNNLPQQAVERAGGWEALLKRGQAQFNRNCSVCHGTSGRGGGGDLAYGIVGAYGLSVAPANVLTPDVQAQPDGQLFNTITNGKSAMPGYGHQVRDALDRWAIVAYVRELQFANGNAVTDKK
;
A
#
# COMPACT_ATOMS: atom_id res chain seq x y z
N MET A 1 -26.03 -22.07 -31.53
CA MET A 1 -24.76 -21.90 -32.28
C MET A 1 -23.66 -22.50 -31.41
N TYR A 2 -23.20 -23.71 -31.71
CA TYR A 2 -22.21 -24.41 -30.87
C TYR A 2 -20.88 -23.64 -30.94
N MET A 3 -20.54 -22.93 -29.86
CA MET A 3 -19.21 -22.34 -29.72
C MET A 3 -18.24 -23.46 -29.37
N ILE A 4 -17.55 -23.99 -30.36
CA ILE A 4 -16.40 -24.87 -30.11
C ILE A 4 -15.31 -23.99 -29.49
N ASP A 5 -14.83 -24.37 -28.30
CA ASP A 5 -13.70 -23.70 -27.65
C ASP A 5 -12.51 -23.69 -28.62
N ALA A 6 -12.05 -22.50 -28.98
CA ALA A 6 -10.99 -22.31 -29.96
C ALA A 6 -9.66 -22.97 -29.52
N ASN A 7 -9.40 -23.11 -28.23
CA ASN A 7 -8.23 -23.81 -27.72
C ASN A 7 -8.38 -25.32 -27.88
N VAL A 8 -9.57 -25.88 -27.59
CA VAL A 8 -9.84 -27.31 -27.79
C VAL A 8 -9.74 -27.68 -29.27
N PHE A 9 -10.34 -26.87 -30.14
CA PHE A 9 -10.25 -27.07 -31.59
C PHE A 9 -8.80 -27.01 -32.07
N MET A 10 -8.05 -25.96 -31.71
CA MET A 10 -6.67 -25.79 -32.14
C MET A 10 -5.75 -26.89 -31.59
N ASN A 11 -5.95 -27.33 -30.34
CA ASN A 11 -5.15 -28.41 -29.76
C ASN A 11 -5.45 -29.75 -30.44
N ALA A 12 -6.70 -30.01 -30.83
CA ALA A 12 -7.08 -31.20 -31.59
C ALA A 12 -6.44 -31.19 -32.99
N VAL A 13 -6.47 -30.06 -33.69
CA VAL A 13 -5.79 -29.89 -34.99
C VAL A 13 -4.29 -30.16 -34.85
N VAL A 14 -3.65 -29.60 -33.83
CA VAL A 14 -2.22 -29.83 -33.57
C VAL A 14 -1.94 -31.31 -33.28
N ALA A 15 -2.77 -31.99 -32.49
CA ALA A 15 -2.59 -33.42 -32.22
C ALA A 15 -2.67 -34.29 -33.49
N VAL A 16 -3.57 -33.98 -34.42
CA VAL A 16 -3.66 -34.65 -35.73
C VAL A 16 -2.40 -34.41 -36.56
N ILE A 17 -1.86 -33.19 -36.55
CA ILE A 17 -0.62 -32.87 -37.27
C ILE A 17 0.59 -33.62 -36.69
N LEU A 18 0.69 -33.72 -35.36
CA LEU A 18 1.74 -34.51 -34.70
C LEU A 18 1.62 -36.01 -35.05
N GLY A 19 0.41 -36.56 -35.05
CA GLY A 19 0.16 -37.96 -35.43
C GLY A 19 0.50 -38.26 -36.90
N THR A 20 0.17 -37.35 -37.81
CA THR A 20 0.52 -37.47 -39.23
C THR A 20 2.03 -37.34 -39.46
N THR A 21 2.73 -36.49 -38.69
CA THR A 21 4.20 -36.40 -38.70
C THR A 21 4.85 -37.74 -38.35
N ALA A 22 4.38 -38.40 -37.29
CA ALA A 22 4.90 -39.71 -36.89
C ALA A 22 4.67 -40.78 -37.98
N LEU A 23 3.49 -40.79 -38.60
CA LEU A 23 3.17 -41.71 -39.69
C LEU A 23 4.06 -41.49 -40.92
N LEU A 24 4.30 -40.23 -41.31
CA LEU A 24 5.19 -39.87 -42.41
C LEU A 24 6.65 -40.29 -42.13
N LEU A 25 7.13 -40.13 -40.90
CA LEU A 25 8.44 -40.62 -40.48
C LEU A 25 8.57 -42.14 -40.63
N VAL A 26 7.61 -42.91 -40.10
CA VAL A 26 7.63 -44.38 -40.17
C VAL A 26 7.57 -44.87 -41.62
N THR A 27 6.67 -44.30 -42.43
CA THR A 27 6.53 -44.66 -43.84
C THR A 27 7.78 -44.32 -44.66
N THR A 28 8.43 -43.19 -44.39
CA THR A 28 9.68 -42.81 -45.06
C THR A 28 10.83 -43.77 -44.70
N VAL A 29 10.97 -44.12 -43.42
CA VAL A 29 12.03 -45.05 -42.95
C VAL A 29 11.82 -46.45 -43.52
N THR A 30 10.60 -46.98 -43.44
CA THR A 30 10.26 -48.31 -43.99
C THR A 30 10.43 -48.39 -45.50
N ALA A 31 10.00 -47.36 -46.25
CA ALA A 31 10.20 -47.30 -47.70
C ALA A 31 11.69 -47.21 -48.09
N SER A 32 12.49 -46.50 -47.29
CA SER A 32 13.95 -46.42 -47.47
C SER A 32 14.62 -47.77 -47.18
N TRP A 33 14.19 -48.48 -46.15
CA TRP A 33 14.71 -49.81 -45.79
C TRP A 33 14.37 -50.87 -46.84
N LEU A 34 13.16 -50.80 -47.43
CA LEU A 34 12.73 -51.65 -48.55
C LEU A 34 13.39 -51.27 -49.89
N GLY A 35 14.32 -50.32 -49.92
CA GLY A 35 15.11 -49.99 -51.11
C GLY A 35 14.36 -49.26 -52.23
N LYS A 36 13.19 -48.67 -51.95
CA LYS A 36 12.47 -47.85 -52.95
C LYS A 36 13.31 -46.63 -53.34
N ARG A 37 13.37 -46.29 -54.63
CA ARG A 37 14.08 -45.11 -55.17
C ARG A 37 13.24 -44.40 -56.23
N GLY A 38 13.44 -43.09 -56.41
CA GLY A 38 12.76 -42.27 -57.43
C GLY A 38 11.93 -41.12 -56.86
N ARG A 39 11.13 -40.44 -57.70
CA ARG A 39 10.39 -39.20 -57.34
C ARG A 39 9.48 -39.34 -56.11
N VAL A 40 8.90 -40.53 -55.91
CA VAL A 40 8.05 -40.83 -54.74
C VAL A 40 8.84 -40.70 -53.42
N MET A 41 10.11 -41.12 -53.40
CA MET A 41 10.96 -40.98 -52.22
C MET A 41 11.35 -39.52 -51.96
N SER A 42 11.60 -38.74 -53.02
CA SER A 42 11.87 -37.30 -52.88
C SER A 42 10.69 -36.54 -52.26
N TYR A 43 9.46 -36.87 -52.66
CA TYR A 43 8.26 -36.30 -52.04
C TYR A 43 8.09 -36.75 -50.58
N LEU A 44 8.33 -38.02 -50.28
CA LEU A 44 8.29 -38.52 -48.90
C LEU A 44 9.29 -37.77 -48.01
N TYR A 45 10.55 -37.62 -48.42
CA TYR A 45 11.52 -36.83 -47.64
C TYR A 45 11.10 -35.37 -47.45
N MET A 46 10.56 -34.73 -48.49
CA MET A 46 10.10 -33.35 -48.43
C MET A 46 8.94 -33.18 -47.43
N PHE A 47 7.90 -34.02 -47.53
CA PHE A 47 6.75 -33.96 -46.62
C PHE A 47 7.15 -34.26 -45.17
N THR A 48 8.01 -35.25 -44.96
CA THR A 48 8.51 -35.59 -43.63
C THR A 48 9.31 -34.43 -43.03
N ALA A 49 10.15 -33.74 -43.81
CA ALA A 49 10.89 -32.57 -43.34
C ALA A 49 9.96 -31.39 -42.97
N LEU A 50 8.92 -31.12 -43.76
CA LEU A 50 7.94 -30.07 -43.48
C LEU A 50 7.13 -30.34 -42.20
N PHE A 51 6.67 -31.58 -42.00
CA PHE A 51 5.89 -31.95 -40.82
C PHE A 51 6.74 -32.03 -39.54
N VAL A 52 8.00 -32.48 -39.65
CA VAL A 52 8.96 -32.44 -38.54
C VAL A 52 9.29 -31.01 -38.15
N SER A 53 9.56 -30.12 -39.10
CA SER A 53 9.82 -28.70 -38.80
C SER A 53 8.62 -28.01 -38.13
N PHE A 54 7.39 -28.29 -38.59
CA PHE A 54 6.19 -27.81 -37.92
C PHE A 54 6.06 -28.34 -36.48
N THR A 55 6.34 -29.63 -36.27
CA THR A 55 6.32 -30.25 -34.94
C THR A 55 7.30 -29.58 -33.97
N VAL A 56 8.51 -29.26 -34.43
CA VAL A 56 9.51 -28.54 -33.64
C VAL A 56 9.02 -27.14 -33.24
N VAL A 57 8.40 -26.41 -34.15
CA VAL A 57 7.82 -25.08 -33.86
C VAL A 57 6.73 -25.16 -32.80
N VAL A 58 5.81 -26.12 -32.91
CA VAL A 58 4.74 -26.34 -31.92
C VAL A 58 5.32 -26.73 -30.56
N ALA A 59 6.33 -27.60 -30.53
CA ALA A 59 6.98 -28.00 -29.28
C ALA A 59 7.66 -26.82 -28.58
N ALA A 60 8.28 -25.92 -29.35
CA ALA A 60 8.94 -24.71 -28.84
C ALA A 60 7.96 -23.64 -28.37
N MET A 61 6.88 -23.38 -29.12
CA MET A 61 5.89 -22.34 -28.79
C MET A 61 4.81 -22.82 -27.82
N GLY A 62 4.66 -24.14 -27.66
CA GLY A 62 3.63 -24.76 -26.84
C GLY A 62 2.24 -24.71 -27.49
N PHE A 63 1.29 -25.35 -26.82
CA PHE A 63 -0.12 -25.29 -27.22
C PHE A 63 -0.74 -23.95 -26.83
N ARG A 64 -1.72 -23.51 -27.63
CA ARG A 64 -2.46 -22.28 -27.37
C ARG A 64 -3.16 -22.34 -26.01
N GLY A 65 -3.08 -21.25 -25.24
CA GLY A 65 -3.73 -21.13 -23.93
C GLY A 65 -2.90 -21.60 -22.73
N LYS A 66 -1.67 -22.10 -22.94
CA LYS A 66 -0.76 -22.36 -21.83
C LYS A 66 -0.32 -21.06 -21.17
N LYS A 67 -0.40 -21.02 -19.84
CA LYS A 67 0.17 -19.94 -19.01
C LYS A 67 1.62 -20.27 -18.71
N SER A 68 2.45 -19.25 -18.55
CA SER A 68 3.84 -19.37 -18.14
C SER A 68 4.07 -18.55 -16.88
N ASP A 69 4.87 -19.09 -15.96
CA ASP A 69 5.37 -18.36 -14.78
C ASP A 69 6.57 -17.48 -15.13
N SER A 70 7.16 -17.69 -16.31
CA SER A 70 8.22 -16.84 -16.85
C SER A 70 7.67 -15.50 -17.31
N ARG A 71 8.55 -14.50 -17.31
CA ARG A 71 8.22 -13.18 -17.85
C ARG A 71 7.76 -13.32 -19.30
N PRO A 72 6.66 -12.65 -19.69
CA PRO A 72 6.21 -12.63 -21.07
C PRO A 72 7.33 -12.18 -22.01
N TRP A 73 7.29 -12.69 -23.23
CA TRP A 73 8.20 -12.24 -24.28
C TRP A 73 7.82 -10.83 -24.70
N HIS A 74 8.83 -9.95 -24.77
CA HIS A 74 8.67 -8.59 -25.26
C HIS A 74 9.56 -8.42 -26.49
N LEU A 75 8.94 -8.27 -27.66
CA LEU A 75 9.64 -8.16 -28.94
C LEU A 75 10.34 -6.82 -29.12
N PHE A 76 9.76 -5.74 -28.58
CA PHE A 76 10.32 -4.39 -28.63
C PHE A 76 10.63 -3.91 -27.21
N LEU A 77 11.90 -3.66 -26.94
CA LEU A 77 12.39 -3.31 -25.60
C LEU A 77 12.87 -1.87 -25.47
N ASP A 78 13.03 -1.13 -26.58
CA ASP A 78 13.77 0.14 -26.60
C ASP A 78 13.21 1.18 -25.61
N MET A 79 11.89 1.30 -25.52
CA MET A 79 11.17 2.21 -24.63
C MET A 79 10.52 1.49 -23.44
N LYS A 80 10.63 0.17 -23.38
CA LYS A 80 10.19 -0.60 -22.21
C LYS A 80 11.17 -0.43 -21.05
N TYR A 81 12.46 -0.46 -21.36
CA TYR A 81 13.54 -0.25 -20.39
C TYR A 81 14.32 0.99 -20.78
N GLN A 82 13.80 2.14 -20.35
CA GLN A 82 14.42 3.43 -20.61
C GLN A 82 15.64 3.63 -19.69
N ALA A 83 16.65 4.34 -20.19
CA ALA A 83 17.84 4.73 -19.43
C ALA A 83 17.54 5.89 -18.44
N LYS A 84 16.50 5.74 -17.63
CA LYS A 84 16.11 6.68 -16.57
C LYS A 84 15.79 5.92 -15.29
N TYR A 85 16.04 6.53 -14.16
CA TYR A 85 15.58 5.99 -12.88
C TYR A 85 14.12 6.35 -12.64
N LEU A 86 13.33 5.36 -12.21
CA LEU A 86 11.95 5.54 -11.79
C LEU A 86 11.89 5.62 -10.27
N SER A 87 10.84 6.22 -9.72
CA SER A 87 10.57 6.17 -8.29
C SER A 87 10.45 4.71 -7.84
N GLN A 88 11.13 4.35 -6.75
CA GLN A 88 11.21 2.96 -6.25
C GLN A 88 11.92 1.98 -7.21
N GLY A 89 12.66 2.49 -8.21
CA GLY A 89 13.48 1.69 -9.11
C GLY A 89 14.84 1.33 -8.52
N GLN A 90 15.52 0.40 -9.18
CA GLN A 90 16.89 0.01 -8.82
C GLN A 90 17.91 0.98 -9.42
N SER A 91 18.92 1.36 -8.63
CA SER A 91 20.11 2.08 -9.08
C SER A 91 21.35 1.23 -8.93
N LYS A 92 22.26 1.32 -9.90
CA LYS A 92 23.60 0.71 -9.81
C LYS A 92 24.65 1.67 -9.25
N TYR A 93 24.29 2.95 -9.09
CA TYR A 93 25.19 4.00 -8.67
C TYR A 93 25.30 4.07 -7.13
N PHE A 94 24.18 3.94 -6.42
CA PHE A 94 24.15 4.02 -4.96
C PHE A 94 24.38 2.65 -4.31
N ALA A 95 25.10 2.63 -3.19
CA ALA A 95 25.44 1.40 -2.47
C ALA A 95 24.22 0.61 -1.95
N ASP A 96 23.12 1.30 -1.65
CA ASP A 96 21.86 0.69 -1.20
C ASP A 96 20.99 0.15 -2.36
N GLY A 97 21.44 0.31 -3.61
CA GLY A 97 20.73 -0.11 -4.81
C GLY A 97 19.43 0.67 -5.09
N ARG A 98 19.13 1.73 -4.34
CA ARG A 98 17.88 2.50 -4.45
C ARG A 98 18.07 3.71 -5.36
N SER A 99 17.11 3.95 -6.24
CA SER A 99 17.03 5.21 -7.00
C SER A 99 16.58 6.39 -6.14
N ASN A 100 15.64 6.17 -5.22
CA ASN A 100 15.14 7.19 -4.31
C ASN A 100 16.20 7.55 -3.28
N ARG A 101 16.42 8.85 -3.07
CA ARG A 101 17.30 9.38 -2.01
C ARG A 101 16.48 9.99 -0.89
N LEU A 102 16.95 9.82 0.34
CA LEU A 102 16.42 10.57 1.46
C LEU A 102 16.82 12.04 1.29
N PRO A 103 15.90 13.00 1.49
CA PRO A 103 16.26 14.40 1.53
C PRO A 103 17.21 14.66 2.71
N PRO A 104 18.12 15.64 2.61
CA PRO A 104 18.91 16.09 3.75
C PRO A 104 18.01 16.48 4.93
N GLU A 105 18.51 16.26 6.15
CA GLU A 105 17.78 16.62 7.36
C GLU A 105 17.43 18.11 7.38
N ASN A 106 16.28 18.46 7.97
CA ASN A 106 15.77 19.82 8.07
C ASN A 106 15.45 20.53 6.75
N THR A 107 15.38 19.80 5.63
CA THR A 107 14.88 20.35 4.36
C THR A 107 13.37 20.57 4.41
N VAL A 108 12.90 21.74 4.01
CA VAL A 108 11.47 22.09 3.94
C VAL A 108 11.05 22.20 2.45
N PRO A 109 10.04 21.43 1.97
CA PRO A 109 9.75 21.30 0.53
C PRO A 109 8.87 22.41 -0.08
N PHE A 110 9.35 23.21 -1.04
CA PHE A 110 8.60 24.33 -1.64
C PHE A 110 7.24 23.95 -2.29
N ASP A 111 6.26 24.88 -2.35
CA ASP A 111 4.83 24.63 -2.61
C ASP A 111 4.34 24.74 -4.07
N GLY A 112 5.24 24.87 -5.04
CA GLY A 112 4.91 25.17 -6.44
C GLY A 112 3.82 24.28 -7.04
N THR A 113 2.64 24.86 -7.26
CA THR A 113 1.55 24.29 -8.08
C THR A 113 1.84 24.42 -9.59
N ASP A 114 2.80 25.28 -9.97
CA ASP A 114 3.34 25.49 -11.31
C ASP A 114 4.76 26.10 -11.22
N TYR A 115 5.76 25.46 -11.85
CA TYR A 115 7.15 25.92 -11.96
C TYR A 115 7.31 27.32 -12.59
N SER A 116 6.30 27.82 -13.30
CA SER A 116 6.29 29.13 -13.98
C SER A 116 5.80 30.26 -13.06
N ALA A 117 5.03 29.95 -12.01
CA ALA A 117 4.69 30.88 -10.94
C ALA A 117 5.83 31.00 -9.89
N ASP A 118 6.69 29.98 -9.81
CA ASP A 118 7.81 29.82 -8.85
C ASP A 118 8.97 30.83 -9.00
N ALA A 119 9.06 31.57 -10.10
CA ALA A 119 10.06 32.65 -10.22
C ALA A 119 9.62 33.94 -9.49
N GLY A 120 8.38 33.98 -8.96
CA GLY A 120 7.83 35.08 -8.20
C GLY A 120 8.12 34.94 -6.70
N THR A 121 8.56 36.03 -6.08
CA THR A 121 8.66 36.14 -4.62
C THR A 121 7.26 36.05 -4.00
N HIS A 122 7.00 35.02 -3.18
CA HIS A 122 5.84 35.05 -2.30
C HIS A 122 6.03 36.18 -1.27
N SER A 123 5.18 37.20 -1.30
CA SER A 123 5.23 38.30 -0.33
C SER A 123 4.93 37.84 1.11
N THR A 124 4.27 36.69 1.27
CA THR A 124 3.95 36.08 2.56
C THR A 124 4.13 34.56 2.49
N PRO A 125 4.93 33.94 3.37
CA PRO A 125 5.06 32.49 3.44
C PRO A 125 3.72 31.80 3.74
N ASN A 126 3.44 30.69 3.07
CA ASN A 126 2.26 29.88 3.35
C ASN A 126 2.36 29.27 4.77
N PRO A 127 1.46 29.61 5.72
CA PRO A 127 1.56 29.15 7.12
C PRO A 127 1.35 27.63 7.26
N ASP A 128 0.58 27.01 6.37
CA ASP A 128 0.36 25.56 6.33
C ASP A 128 1.63 24.80 5.99
N PHE A 129 2.45 25.40 5.13
CA PHE A 129 3.72 24.84 4.71
C PHE A 129 4.76 24.89 5.83
N LEU A 130 4.87 26.05 6.48
CA LEU A 130 5.72 26.22 7.65
C LEU A 130 5.21 25.47 8.88
N LYS A 131 4.00 24.89 8.79
CA LYS A 131 3.32 24.24 9.91
C LYS A 131 3.30 25.12 11.15
N THR A 132 3.04 26.42 10.95
CA THR A 132 3.17 27.43 12.01
C THR A 132 2.17 27.21 13.13
N ASP A 133 0.98 26.68 12.81
CA ASP A 133 0.03 26.25 13.82
C ASP A 133 0.48 24.93 14.46
N LYS A 134 1.18 25.04 15.58
CA LYS A 134 1.66 23.88 16.34
C LYS A 134 0.51 23.04 16.92
N ARG A 135 -0.64 23.65 17.18
CA ARG A 135 -1.82 22.96 17.71
C ARG A 135 -2.38 22.01 16.66
N TYR A 136 -2.48 22.46 15.41
CA TYR A 136 -2.97 21.65 14.31
C TYR A 136 -1.92 20.66 13.77
N TYR A 137 -0.69 21.07 13.52
CA TYR A 137 0.29 20.20 12.85
C TYR A 137 1.03 19.23 13.77
N PHE A 138 1.11 19.55 15.06
CA PHE A 138 1.85 18.75 16.04
C PHE A 138 1.01 18.33 17.26
N GLY A 139 -0.22 18.83 17.41
CA GLY A 139 -1.04 18.54 18.59
C GLY A 139 -0.50 19.14 19.88
N ILE A 140 0.38 20.14 19.80
CA ILE A 140 1.06 20.76 20.95
C ILE A 140 0.33 22.05 21.32
N ALA A 141 -0.13 22.15 22.57
CA ALA A 141 -0.73 23.35 23.13
C ALA A 141 0.34 24.32 23.66
N ASP A 142 1.24 23.79 24.50
CA ASP A 142 2.34 24.54 25.11
C ASP A 142 3.58 23.63 25.19
N ALA A 143 4.62 23.95 24.42
CA ALA A 143 5.84 23.14 24.37
C ALA A 143 6.68 23.25 25.66
N ASP A 144 6.46 24.28 26.46
CA ASP A 144 7.18 24.56 27.69
C ASP A 144 6.49 23.95 28.92
N ALA A 145 5.22 23.56 28.78
CA ALA A 145 4.45 22.87 29.81
C ALA A 145 4.98 21.43 30.03
N LYS A 146 6.01 21.31 30.87
CA LYS A 146 6.63 20.04 31.28
C LYS A 146 6.53 19.84 32.79
N GLY A 147 6.41 18.59 33.21
CA GLY A 147 6.49 18.17 34.61
C GLY A 147 7.90 18.33 35.17
N ALA A 148 8.04 18.14 36.48
CA ALA A 148 9.33 18.20 37.17
C ALA A 148 10.33 17.13 36.68
N ASP A 149 9.83 16.05 36.08
CA ASP A 149 10.55 14.96 35.44
C ASP A 149 10.88 15.23 33.97
N GLY A 150 10.51 16.41 33.44
CA GLY A 150 10.64 16.75 32.02
C GLY A 150 9.60 16.11 31.12
N ALA A 151 8.68 15.30 31.65
CA ALA A 151 7.61 14.68 30.88
C ALA A 151 6.56 15.73 30.45
N PRO A 152 5.81 15.50 29.35
CA PRO A 152 4.72 16.38 28.94
C PRO A 152 3.72 16.60 30.10
N ALA A 153 3.49 17.86 30.49
CA ALA A 153 2.56 18.16 31.57
C ALA A 153 1.14 17.74 31.19
N LYS A 154 0.41 17.15 32.16
CA LYS A 154 -0.99 16.77 32.01
C LYS A 154 -1.91 18.00 32.11
N PRO A 155 -3.09 17.97 31.48
CA PRO A 155 -4.09 19.04 31.64
C PRO A 155 -4.54 19.18 33.10
N LYS A 156 -4.85 20.40 33.52
CA LYS A 156 -5.36 20.72 34.86
C LYS A 156 -6.88 20.79 34.83
N TRP A 157 -7.53 20.02 35.69
CA TRP A 157 -8.99 19.94 35.82
C TRP A 157 -9.44 20.40 37.20
N ALA A 158 -10.55 21.13 37.28
CA ALA A 158 -11.27 21.35 38.53
C ALA A 158 -12.78 21.37 38.26
N GLY A 159 -13.55 20.61 39.06
CA GLY A 159 -15.00 20.54 38.94
C GLY A 159 -15.49 20.11 37.55
N GLY A 160 -14.73 19.26 36.85
CA GLY A 160 -15.03 18.83 35.47
C GLY A 160 -14.70 19.83 34.37
N LYS A 161 -14.26 21.05 34.73
CA LYS A 161 -13.83 22.08 33.78
C LYS A 161 -12.31 22.03 33.57
N LEU A 162 -11.90 22.21 32.31
CA LEU A 162 -10.50 22.40 31.97
C LEU A 162 -10.05 23.78 32.48
N LEU A 163 -9.12 23.79 33.45
CA LEU A 163 -8.54 25.02 33.98
C LEU A 163 -7.33 25.48 33.19
N GLY A 164 -6.62 24.55 32.55
CA GLY A 164 -5.47 24.85 31.72
C GLY A 164 -5.03 23.62 30.93
N GLU A 165 -4.67 23.85 29.69
CA GLU A 165 -4.05 22.81 28.86
C GLU A 165 -2.67 22.47 29.41
N GLY A 166 -2.25 21.23 29.18
CA GLY A 166 -0.89 20.79 29.44
C GLY A 166 -0.03 20.97 28.19
N TYR A 167 0.91 20.04 27.98
CA TYR A 167 1.76 20.04 26.79
C TYR A 167 0.96 19.86 25.48
N TYR A 168 0.02 18.92 25.50
CA TYR A 168 -0.80 18.56 24.33
C TYR A 168 -2.13 19.30 24.33
N VAL A 169 -2.66 19.58 23.15
CA VAL A 169 -4.02 20.08 22.99
C VAL A 169 -5.01 19.09 23.57
N ASN A 170 -5.91 19.57 24.44
CA ASN A 170 -6.82 18.69 25.14
C ASN A 170 -7.96 18.20 24.22
N ASN A 171 -8.44 19.08 23.34
CA ASN A 171 -9.53 18.80 22.41
C ASN A 171 -9.07 19.00 20.96
N LEU A 172 -9.74 18.31 20.05
CA LEU A 172 -9.54 18.39 18.61
C LEU A 172 -9.62 19.85 18.12
N PRO A 173 -8.65 20.35 17.32
CA PRO A 173 -8.70 21.70 16.79
C PRO A 173 -9.92 21.93 15.89
N GLN A 174 -10.64 23.03 16.07
CA GLN A 174 -11.80 23.41 15.22
C GLN A 174 -11.43 23.46 13.74
N GLN A 175 -10.20 23.91 13.43
CA GLN A 175 -9.64 23.93 12.09
C GLN A 175 -9.70 22.55 11.39
N ALA A 176 -9.58 21.44 12.11
CA ALA A 176 -9.68 20.11 11.52
C ALA A 176 -11.12 19.80 11.05
N VAL A 177 -12.12 20.22 11.81
CA VAL A 177 -13.53 20.06 11.46
C VAL A 177 -13.88 20.91 10.24
N GLU A 178 -13.42 22.16 10.22
CA GLU A 178 -13.63 23.09 9.11
C GLU A 178 -12.98 22.60 7.82
N ARG A 179 -11.71 22.17 7.87
CA ARG A 179 -10.99 21.62 6.71
C ARG A 179 -11.59 20.32 6.18
N ALA A 180 -12.26 19.54 7.03
CA ALA A 180 -12.97 18.34 6.59
C ALA A 180 -14.33 18.64 5.95
N GLY A 181 -14.87 19.85 6.09
CA GLY A 181 -16.23 20.20 5.67
C GLY A 181 -17.32 19.82 6.68
N GLY A 182 -16.97 19.68 7.97
CA GLY A 182 -17.89 19.37 9.07
C GLY A 182 -17.63 18.03 9.77
N TRP A 183 -18.34 17.80 10.88
CA TRP A 183 -18.16 16.63 11.74
C TRP A 183 -18.43 15.30 11.04
N GLU A 184 -19.51 15.21 10.26
CA GLU A 184 -19.85 13.97 9.54
C GLU A 184 -18.74 13.57 8.55
N ALA A 185 -18.26 14.54 7.77
CA ALA A 185 -17.19 14.32 6.80
C ALA A 185 -15.87 13.94 7.51
N LEU A 186 -15.55 14.60 8.63
CA LEU A 186 -14.38 14.28 9.44
C LEU A 186 -14.45 12.85 10.00
N LEU A 187 -15.58 12.45 10.59
CA LEU A 187 -15.76 11.12 11.16
C LEU A 187 -15.71 10.03 10.09
N LYS A 188 -16.35 10.24 8.93
CA LYS A 188 -16.29 9.30 7.80
C LYS A 188 -14.86 9.13 7.27
N ARG A 189 -14.12 10.24 7.15
CA ARG A 189 -12.70 10.22 6.78
C ARG A 189 -11.88 9.47 7.83
N GLY A 190 -12.15 9.74 9.10
CA GLY A 190 -11.50 9.09 10.24
C GLY A 190 -11.70 7.59 10.28
N GLN A 191 -12.94 7.13 10.09
CA GLN A 191 -13.29 5.73 9.98
C GLN A 191 -12.53 5.04 8.84
N ALA A 192 -12.49 5.66 7.66
CA ALA A 192 -11.77 5.11 6.51
C ALA A 192 -10.27 4.97 6.79
N GLN A 193 -9.66 5.98 7.41
CA GLN A 193 -8.24 5.96 7.75
C GLN A 193 -7.92 4.97 8.88
N PHE A 194 -8.77 4.90 9.90
CA PHE A 194 -8.63 3.94 11.00
C PHE A 194 -8.74 2.50 10.48
N ASN A 195 -9.74 2.23 9.63
CA ASN A 195 -9.94 0.91 9.05
C ASN A 195 -8.80 0.48 8.12
N ARG A 196 -8.11 1.44 7.47
CA ARG A 196 -6.96 1.16 6.60
C ARG A 196 -5.67 0.92 7.38
N ASN A 197 -5.41 1.71 8.41
CA ASN A 197 -4.09 1.81 9.03
C ASN A 197 -4.03 1.26 10.47
N CYS A 198 -5.13 1.31 11.22
CA CYS A 198 -5.12 1.06 12.67
C CYS A 198 -5.84 -0.25 13.05
N SER A 199 -6.90 -0.60 12.33
CA SER A 199 -7.76 -1.77 12.62
C SER A 199 -7.01 -3.11 12.54
N VAL A 200 -5.92 -3.17 11.76
CA VAL A 200 -5.08 -4.38 11.63
C VAL A 200 -4.48 -4.80 12.98
N CYS A 201 -4.18 -3.84 13.85
CA CYS A 201 -3.68 -4.08 15.20
C CYS A 201 -4.76 -3.93 16.26
N HIS A 202 -5.54 -2.85 16.19
CA HIS A 202 -6.51 -2.50 17.24
C HIS A 202 -7.89 -3.13 17.04
N GLY A 203 -8.13 -3.80 15.91
CA GLY A 203 -9.47 -4.24 15.49
C GLY A 203 -10.34 -3.06 15.06
N THR A 204 -11.42 -3.34 14.33
CA THR A 204 -12.40 -2.31 13.93
C THR A 204 -13.13 -1.69 15.12
N SER A 205 -13.19 -2.41 16.25
CA SER A 205 -13.73 -1.95 17.53
C SER A 205 -12.75 -1.10 18.35
N GLY A 206 -11.45 -1.08 18.00
CA GLY A 206 -10.41 -0.40 18.78
C GLY A 206 -9.94 -1.16 20.03
N ARG A 207 -10.44 -2.37 20.29
CA ARG A 207 -10.15 -3.13 21.52
C ARG A 207 -8.76 -3.75 21.62
N GLY A 208 -8.02 -3.86 20.52
CA GLY A 208 -6.66 -4.43 20.51
C GLY A 208 -6.62 -5.86 21.03
N GLY A 209 -5.69 -6.17 21.94
CA GLY A 209 -5.58 -7.48 22.59
C GLY A 209 -4.53 -8.41 22.00
N GLY A 210 -4.34 -9.57 22.61
CA GLY A 210 -3.35 -10.58 22.20
C GLY A 210 -3.91 -12.00 22.32
N GLY A 211 -3.39 -12.91 21.49
CA GLY A 211 -3.85 -14.31 21.44
C GLY A 211 -5.35 -14.41 21.13
N ASP A 212 -6.04 -15.31 21.82
CA ASP A 212 -7.46 -15.61 21.58
C ASP A 212 -8.42 -14.43 21.87
N LEU A 213 -7.96 -13.42 22.62
CA LEU A 213 -8.74 -12.22 22.96
C LEU A 213 -8.39 -11.02 22.07
N ALA A 214 -7.62 -11.22 21.01
CA ALA A 214 -7.25 -10.17 20.08
C ALA A 214 -8.38 -9.85 19.09
N TYR A 215 -8.58 -8.54 18.86
CA TYR A 215 -9.51 -8.01 17.87
C TYR A 215 -8.83 -7.62 16.55
N GLY A 216 -7.49 -7.61 16.52
CA GLY A 216 -6.68 -7.36 15.34
C GLY A 216 -5.75 -8.54 15.03
N ILE A 217 -5.43 -8.73 13.75
CA ILE A 217 -4.60 -9.86 13.27
C ILE A 217 -3.21 -9.85 13.90
N VAL A 218 -2.63 -8.68 14.14
CA VAL A 218 -1.29 -8.56 14.74
C VAL A 218 -1.25 -9.12 16.16
N GLY A 219 -2.28 -8.82 16.96
CA GLY A 219 -2.40 -9.36 18.31
C GLY A 219 -2.74 -10.85 18.33
N ALA A 220 -3.62 -11.29 17.42
CA ALA A 220 -4.08 -12.68 17.35
C ALA A 220 -2.94 -13.66 17.08
N TYR A 221 -2.01 -13.28 16.22
CA TYR A 221 -0.84 -14.09 15.85
C TYR A 221 0.42 -13.76 16.68
N GLY A 222 0.33 -12.89 17.68
CA GLY A 222 1.48 -12.53 18.52
C GLY A 222 2.63 -11.87 17.75
N LEU A 223 2.33 -11.15 16.67
CA LEU A 223 3.34 -10.53 15.78
C LEU A 223 3.97 -9.28 16.42
N SER A 224 3.39 -8.76 17.49
CA SER A 224 3.92 -7.66 18.30
C SER A 224 3.49 -7.81 19.75
N VAL A 225 3.99 -6.90 20.62
CA VAL A 225 3.35 -6.66 21.92
C VAL A 225 1.87 -6.38 21.70
N ALA A 226 1.02 -6.95 22.56
CA ALA A 226 -0.44 -6.84 22.44
C ALA A 226 -0.87 -5.37 22.27
N PRO A 227 -1.53 -5.01 21.15
CA PRO A 227 -2.03 -3.67 20.94
C PRO A 227 -2.98 -3.24 22.06
N ALA A 228 -2.82 -2.00 22.53
CA ALA A 228 -3.65 -1.46 23.59
C ALA A 228 -5.12 -1.36 23.16
N ASN A 229 -6.02 -1.53 24.13
CA ASN A 229 -7.44 -1.22 23.96
C ASN A 229 -7.62 0.30 24.04
N VAL A 230 -8.00 0.95 22.94
CA VAL A 230 -8.14 2.41 22.89
C VAL A 230 -9.40 2.91 23.61
N LEU A 231 -10.25 1.99 24.09
CA LEU A 231 -11.49 2.27 24.79
C LEU A 231 -11.31 2.29 26.32
N THR A 232 -10.11 2.07 26.85
CA THR A 232 -9.90 2.06 28.31
C THR A 232 -9.88 3.48 28.89
N PRO A 233 -10.26 3.65 30.17
CA PRO A 233 -10.30 4.98 30.81
C PRO A 233 -8.98 5.74 30.78
N ASP A 234 -7.84 5.05 30.85
CA ASP A 234 -6.51 5.65 30.80
C ASP A 234 -6.18 6.22 29.40
N VAL A 235 -6.66 5.60 28.32
CA VAL A 235 -6.53 6.13 26.96
C VAL A 235 -7.53 7.25 26.72
N GLN A 236 -8.75 7.13 27.26
CA GLN A 236 -9.76 8.20 27.19
C GLN A 236 -9.30 9.49 27.86
N ALA A 237 -8.62 9.37 29.00
CA ALA A 237 -8.09 10.50 29.75
C ALA A 237 -6.92 11.23 29.05
N GLN A 238 -6.32 10.64 28.00
CA GLN A 238 -5.25 11.30 27.26
C GLN A 238 -5.80 12.52 26.50
N PRO A 239 -5.06 13.63 26.41
CA PRO A 239 -5.36 14.73 25.50
C PRO A 239 -5.43 14.27 24.03
N ASP A 240 -6.27 14.90 23.22
CA ASP A 240 -6.37 14.61 21.78
C ASP A 240 -5.03 14.78 21.05
N GLY A 241 -4.23 15.78 21.45
CA GLY A 241 -2.88 15.97 20.92
C GLY A 241 -1.91 14.84 21.26
N GLN A 242 -2.10 14.14 22.38
CA GLN A 242 -1.28 12.99 22.75
C GLN A 242 -1.60 11.78 21.85
N LEU A 243 -2.88 11.59 21.50
CA LEU A 243 -3.30 10.59 20.52
C LEU A 243 -2.74 10.91 19.13
N PHE A 244 -2.84 12.18 18.70
CA PHE A 244 -2.23 12.66 17.46
C PHE A 244 -0.71 12.39 17.41
N ASN A 245 0.00 12.68 18.51
CA ASN A 245 1.44 12.42 18.62
C ASN A 245 1.75 10.92 18.56
N THR A 246 0.94 10.08 19.22
CA THR A 246 1.09 8.61 19.18
C THR A 246 0.93 8.09 17.75
N ILE A 247 -0.03 8.59 16.98
CA ILE A 247 -0.19 8.24 15.55
C ILE A 247 1.02 8.72 14.75
N THR A 248 1.51 9.93 15.00
CA THR A 248 2.59 10.53 14.21
C THR A 248 3.93 9.85 14.45
N ASN A 249 4.31 9.71 15.71
CA ASN A 249 5.66 9.35 16.15
C ASN A 249 5.76 7.93 16.73
N GLY A 250 4.62 7.26 16.96
CA GLY A 250 4.57 5.96 17.61
C GLY A 250 4.64 6.06 19.13
N LYS A 251 4.50 4.91 19.81
CA LYS A 251 4.63 4.78 21.26
C LYS A 251 4.96 3.34 21.62
N SER A 252 6.05 3.14 22.35
CA SER A 252 6.52 1.81 22.76
C SER A 252 6.68 0.89 21.53
N ALA A 253 5.92 -0.22 21.45
CA ALA A 253 5.95 -1.14 20.31
C ALA A 253 5.13 -0.66 19.10
N MET A 254 4.32 0.40 19.22
CA MET A 254 3.56 0.96 18.11
C MET A 254 4.48 1.86 17.25
N PRO A 255 4.65 1.56 15.95
CA PRO A 255 5.45 2.39 15.05
C PRO A 255 4.78 3.73 14.77
N GLY A 256 5.55 4.71 14.31
CA GLY A 256 5.02 6.00 13.85
C GLY A 256 4.38 5.89 12.46
N TYR A 257 3.11 6.27 12.36
CA TYR A 257 2.33 6.23 11.13
C TYR A 257 2.36 7.55 10.34
N GLY A 258 3.06 8.59 10.80
CA GLY A 258 3.10 9.90 10.11
C GLY A 258 3.58 9.85 8.65
N HIS A 259 4.34 8.83 8.27
CA HIS A 259 4.79 8.61 6.90
C HIS A 259 3.72 7.95 5.99
N GLN A 260 2.79 7.18 6.57
CA GLN A 260 1.64 6.57 5.87
C GLN A 260 0.43 7.51 5.89
N VAL A 261 0.15 8.13 7.04
CA VAL A 261 -0.91 9.10 7.26
C VAL A 261 -0.31 10.51 7.21
N ARG A 262 0.06 10.92 6.00
CA ARG A 262 0.88 12.13 5.74
C ARG A 262 0.16 13.43 6.11
N ASP A 263 -1.14 13.50 5.83
CA ASP A 263 -1.95 14.68 6.12
C ASP A 263 -2.21 14.81 7.63
N ALA A 264 -2.09 16.02 8.17
CA ALA A 264 -2.50 16.31 9.54
C ALA A 264 -4.01 16.15 9.71
N LEU A 265 -4.81 16.48 8.68
CA LEU A 265 -6.25 16.30 8.69
C LEU A 265 -6.64 14.84 8.89
N ASP A 266 -5.97 13.90 8.20
CA ASP A 266 -6.23 12.47 8.34
C ASP A 266 -5.92 11.96 9.76
N ARG A 267 -4.85 12.46 10.38
CA ARG A 267 -4.50 12.10 11.75
C ARG A 267 -5.52 12.63 12.75
N TRP A 268 -5.99 13.87 12.59
CA TRP A 268 -7.11 14.39 13.39
C TRP A 268 -8.40 13.63 13.16
N ALA A 269 -8.70 13.26 11.91
CA ALA A 269 -9.88 12.46 11.59
C ALA A 269 -9.85 11.10 12.31
N ILE A 270 -8.70 10.43 12.36
CA ILE A 270 -8.52 9.19 13.14
C ILE A 270 -8.79 9.46 14.63
N VAL A 271 -8.24 10.54 15.20
CA VAL A 271 -8.49 10.90 16.61
C VAL A 271 -9.98 11.11 16.86
N ALA A 272 -10.67 11.87 16.02
CA ALA A 272 -12.12 12.07 16.11
C ALA A 272 -12.89 10.75 16.08
N TYR A 273 -12.53 9.83 15.18
CA TYR A 273 -13.17 8.52 15.10
C TYR A 273 -12.88 7.64 16.33
N VAL A 274 -11.67 7.70 16.90
CA VAL A 274 -11.35 7.01 18.16
C VAL A 274 -12.21 7.55 19.31
N ARG A 275 -12.46 8.86 19.36
CA ARG A 275 -13.39 9.44 20.36
C ARG A 275 -14.82 8.97 20.16
N GLU A 276 -15.28 8.85 18.92
CA GLU A 276 -16.59 8.28 18.62
C GLU A 276 -16.70 6.81 19.05
N LEU A 277 -15.66 6.01 18.83
CA LEU A 277 -15.63 4.62 19.33
C LEU A 277 -15.69 4.56 20.86
N GLN A 278 -14.99 5.47 21.55
CA GLN A 278 -15.03 5.56 23.00
C GLN A 278 -16.44 5.92 23.48
N PHE A 279 -17.10 6.88 22.82
CA PHE A 279 -18.48 7.27 23.07
C PHE A 279 -19.47 6.11 22.89
N ALA A 280 -19.42 5.46 21.73
CA ALA A 280 -20.31 4.37 21.36
C ALA A 280 -20.17 3.14 22.29
N ASN A 281 -19.00 2.94 22.91
CA ASN A 281 -18.77 1.87 23.89
C ASN A 281 -19.41 2.17 25.27
N GLY A 282 -20.23 3.21 25.40
CA GLY A 282 -20.93 3.55 26.64
C GLY A 282 -20.07 4.33 27.63
N ASN A 283 -18.89 4.79 27.22
CA ASN A 283 -18.13 5.76 28.00
C ASN A 283 -18.64 7.14 27.59
N ALA A 284 -19.19 7.90 28.53
CA ALA A 284 -19.60 9.26 28.22
C ALA A 284 -18.39 10.00 27.61
N VAL A 285 -18.58 10.64 26.44
CA VAL A 285 -17.78 11.81 26.10
C VAL A 285 -18.04 12.71 27.28
N THR A 286 -17.08 12.83 28.19
CA THR A 286 -17.18 13.80 29.27
C THR A 286 -17.57 15.08 28.57
N ASP A 287 -18.77 15.57 28.84
CA ASP A 287 -19.41 16.66 28.12
C ASP A 287 -18.54 17.89 28.41
N LYS A 288 -17.46 18.03 27.63
CA LYS A 288 -16.46 19.09 27.75
C LYS A 288 -17.04 20.27 26.99
N LYS A 289 -18.11 20.84 27.56
CA LYS A 289 -18.57 22.19 27.23
C LYS A 289 -17.47 23.20 27.50
#